data_AF-A0A953E8C0-F1
#
_entry.id   AF-A0A953E8C0-F1
#
_cell.length_a   1.000
_cell.length_b   1.000
_cell.length_c   1.000
_cell.angle_alpha   90.00
_cell.angle_beta   90.00
_cell.angle_gamma   90.00
#
_symmetry.space_group_name_H-M   'P 1'
#
loop_
_entity.id
_entity.type
_entity.pdbx_description
1 polymer ?
#
loop_
_entity_poly.entity_id
_entity_poly.type
_entity_poly.pdbx_seq_one_letter_code
_entity_poly.pdbx_strand_id
1 'polypeptide(L)'
;MTPTNPARMLRLLVIAVALAIGPMLPPAGAQTVSGSNPTAAAVKEGQVLDEFGQIRGVISIPDSKASMLEQPQGRGYRGFHEGALPWIGGIAILGMLALLAAFYLVWGRVRTHSPSSGVTILRFDVLERFVHWVTAASFVVLAITGLNYVFGKRLLMPVIG
;
A
#
# COMPACT_ATOMS: atom_id res chain seq x y z
N MET A 1 -2.43 -14.09 -42.31
CA MET A 1 -1.66 -14.32 -41.06
C MET A 1 -0.35 -13.53 -41.16
N THR A 2 -0.29 -12.31 -40.61
CA THR A 2 0.92 -11.49 -40.63
C THR A 2 1.80 -11.83 -39.42
N PRO A 3 3.11 -12.14 -39.61
CA PRO A 3 3.99 -12.50 -38.50
C PRO A 3 4.17 -11.32 -37.55
N THR A 4 3.94 -11.54 -36.25
CA THR A 4 4.20 -10.56 -35.19
C THR A 4 5.71 -10.39 -35.04
N ASN A 5 6.23 -9.31 -35.61
CA ASN A 5 7.66 -9.00 -35.60
C ASN A 5 8.09 -8.59 -34.18
N PRO A 6 8.99 -9.34 -33.50
CA PRO A 6 9.37 -9.09 -32.10
C PRO A 6 9.98 -7.70 -31.89
N ALA A 7 10.56 -7.11 -32.94
CA ALA A 7 11.09 -5.75 -32.92
C ALA A 7 10.00 -4.66 -32.79
N ARG A 8 8.79 -4.88 -33.33
CA ARG A 8 7.66 -3.94 -33.12
C ARG A 8 7.12 -4.02 -31.71
N MET A 9 7.08 -5.22 -31.12
CA MET A 9 6.62 -5.43 -29.75
C MET A 9 7.57 -4.80 -28.74
N LEU A 10 8.88 -4.95 -28.94
CA LEU A 10 9.90 -4.29 -28.11
C LEU A 10 9.82 -2.75 -28.20
N ARG A 11 9.62 -2.21 -29.40
CA ARG A 11 9.44 -0.75 -29.60
C ARG A 11 8.18 -0.22 -28.93
N LEU A 12 7.06 -0.95 -29.02
CA LEU A 12 5.82 -0.59 -28.33
C LEU A 12 5.95 -0.68 -26.80
N LEU A 13 6.72 -1.65 -26.30
CA LEU A 13 6.98 -1.82 -24.86
C LEU A 13 7.90 -0.70 -24.32
N VAL A 14 8.92 -0.31 -25.08
CA VAL A 14 9.78 0.84 -24.73
C VAL A 14 9.01 2.16 -24.75
N ILE A 15 8.13 2.37 -25.73
CA ILE A 15 7.27 3.56 -25.79
C ILE A 15 6.25 3.57 -24.65
N ALA A 16 5.66 2.42 -24.29
CA ALA A 16 4.74 2.31 -23.16
C ALA A 16 5.44 2.56 -21.81
N VAL A 17 6.68 2.10 -21.64
CA VAL A 17 7.50 2.38 -20.46
C VAL A 17 7.91 3.86 -20.42
N ALA A 18 8.27 4.46 -21.56
CA ALA A 18 8.59 5.89 -21.62
C ALA A 18 7.38 6.80 -21.35
N LEU A 19 6.17 6.38 -21.74
CA LEU A 19 4.93 7.13 -21.48
C LEU A 19 4.44 6.96 -20.03
N ALA A 20 4.76 5.82 -19.39
CA ALA A 20 4.45 5.58 -17.97
C ALA A 20 5.39 6.32 -17.00
N ILE A 21 6.56 6.77 -17.46
CA ILE A 21 7.54 7.55 -16.68
C ILE A 21 7.35 9.08 -16.90
N GLY A 22 6.38 9.49 -17.74
CA GLY A 22 6.29 10.80 -18.38
C GLY A 22 5.86 12.03 -17.57
N PRO A 23 5.14 11.97 -16.43
CA PRO A 23 4.93 13.17 -15.64
C PRO A 23 5.30 12.95 -14.17
N MET A 24 6.60 12.96 -13.87
CA MET A 24 7.09 13.45 -12.58
C MET A 24 7.70 14.84 -12.78
N LEU A 25 6.87 15.81 -13.16
CA LEU A 25 7.17 17.20 -12.87
C LEU A 25 6.59 17.49 -11.49
N PRO A 26 7.39 17.89 -10.48
CA PRO A 26 6.82 18.42 -9.26
C PRO A 26 5.93 19.62 -9.62
N PRO A 27 4.77 19.81 -8.97
CA PRO A 27 4.01 21.03 -9.16
C PRO A 27 4.92 22.21 -8.87
N ALA A 28 5.05 23.13 -9.83
CA ALA A 28 5.71 24.40 -9.60
C ALA A 28 5.01 25.07 -8.42
N GLY A 29 5.70 25.14 -7.28
CA GLY A 29 5.16 25.75 -6.08
C GLY A 29 4.80 27.20 -6.35
N ALA A 30 3.53 27.56 -6.19
CA ALA A 30 3.13 28.95 -6.14
C ALA A 30 3.89 29.63 -4.99
N GLN A 31 4.73 30.62 -5.30
CA GLN A 31 5.38 31.43 -4.29
C GLN A 31 4.34 32.34 -3.65
N THR A 32 3.86 31.96 -2.47
CA THR A 32 3.11 32.85 -1.59
C THR A 32 4.06 33.91 -1.04
N VAL A 33 3.70 35.17 -1.26
CA VAL A 33 4.38 36.37 -0.73
C VAL A 33 4.60 36.20 0.77
N SER A 34 5.87 36.23 1.19
CA SER A 34 6.28 36.14 2.59
C SER A 34 5.92 37.44 3.32
N GLY A 35 4.75 37.47 3.96
CA GLY A 35 4.55 38.33 5.12
C GLY A 35 5.37 37.78 6.28
N SER A 36 6.23 38.59 6.89
CA SER A 36 6.99 38.20 8.09
C SER A 36 6.02 37.96 9.24
N ASN A 37 5.56 36.72 9.38
CA ASN A 37 4.75 36.28 10.49
C ASN A 37 5.72 35.90 11.64
N PRO A 38 5.84 36.70 12.72
CA PRO A 38 6.82 36.45 13.78
C PRO A 38 6.61 35.10 14.49
N THR A 39 5.40 34.54 14.40
CA THR A 39 5.08 33.19 14.89
C THR A 39 5.57 32.07 13.96
N ALA A 40 5.91 32.36 12.71
CA ALA A 40 6.51 31.37 11.80
C ALA A 40 7.92 30.95 12.23
N ALA A 41 8.61 31.81 13.00
CA ALA A 41 9.89 31.52 13.65
C ALA A 41 9.74 31.08 15.11
N ALA A 42 8.52 31.10 15.67
CA ALA A 42 8.28 30.55 17.00
C ALA A 42 8.44 29.04 16.96
N VAL A 43 9.15 28.49 17.95
CA VAL A 43 9.34 27.05 18.07
C VAL A 43 7.96 26.42 18.17
N LYS A 44 7.62 25.57 17.20
CA LYS A 44 6.33 24.87 17.21
C LYS A 44 6.31 23.96 18.43
N GLU A 45 5.19 23.95 19.15
CA GLU A 45 5.00 23.09 20.32
C GLU A 45 5.40 21.63 20.03
N GLY A 46 5.03 21.13 18.84
CA GLY A 46 5.44 19.78 18.41
C GLY A 46 6.95 19.55 18.35
N GLN A 47 7.75 20.58 18.06
CA GLN A 47 9.21 20.49 17.97
C GLN A 47 9.86 20.47 19.36
N VAL A 48 9.33 21.27 20.30
CA VAL A 48 9.72 21.22 21.72
C VAL A 48 9.36 19.85 22.31
N LEU A 49 8.17 19.35 22.01
CA LEU A 49 7.67 18.07 22.51
C LEU A 49 8.38 16.84 21.89
N ASP A 50 8.99 17.00 20.72
CA ASP A 50 9.84 15.96 20.11
C ASP A 50 11.24 15.95 20.73
N GLU A 51 11.79 17.13 21.05
CA GLU A 51 13.10 17.26 21.70
C GLU A 51 13.10 16.70 23.13
N PHE A 52 12.02 16.91 23.89
CA PHE A 52 11.85 16.29 25.21
C PHE A 52 11.59 14.78 25.15
N GLY A 53 11.24 14.23 23.97
CA GLY A 53 11.02 12.81 23.71
C GLY A 53 9.86 12.17 24.48
N GLN A 54 9.27 12.85 25.47
CA GLN A 54 8.21 12.37 26.34
C GLN A 54 7.28 13.52 26.73
N ILE A 55 5.97 13.31 26.57
CA ILE A 55 4.97 14.26 27.05
C ILE A 55 4.56 13.79 28.45
N ARG A 56 4.91 14.56 29.47
CA ARG A 56 4.58 14.28 30.87
C ARG A 56 3.66 15.35 31.45
N GLY A 57 2.65 14.91 32.19
CA GLY A 57 1.75 15.76 32.96
C GLY A 57 2.14 15.79 34.44
N VAL A 58 1.77 16.87 35.11
CA VAL A 58 1.88 16.95 36.57
C VAL A 58 0.70 16.19 37.18
N ILE A 59 0.99 15.26 38.08
CA ILE A 59 -0.02 14.46 38.78
C ILE A 59 0.29 14.43 40.27
N SER A 60 -0.75 14.34 41.09
CA SER A 60 -0.65 14.26 42.56
C SER A 60 -0.57 12.83 43.10
N ILE A 61 -0.74 11.83 42.24
CA ILE A 61 -0.73 10.41 42.59
C ILE A 61 0.73 9.92 42.63
N PRO A 62 1.14 9.10 43.62
CA PRO A 62 2.49 8.52 43.69
C PRO A 62 2.66 7.36 42.69
N ASP A 63 2.32 7.57 41.42
CA ASP A 63 2.58 6.66 40.32
C ASP A 63 3.29 7.40 39.18
N SER A 64 4.59 7.17 39.06
CA SER A 64 5.41 7.78 38.00
C SER A 64 4.92 7.48 36.58
N LYS A 65 4.21 6.36 36.34
CA LYS A 65 3.70 5.99 35.02
C LYS A 65 2.45 6.78 34.63
N ALA A 66 1.62 7.14 35.61
CA ALA A 66 0.43 7.95 35.41
C ALA A 66 0.76 9.39 34.95
N SER A 67 2.02 9.82 35.09
CA SER A 67 2.50 11.11 34.56
C SER A 67 2.76 11.09 33.05
N MET A 68 2.82 9.92 32.39
CA MET A 68 3.18 9.81 30.97
C MET A 68 1.94 9.93 30.08
N LEU A 69 1.79 11.07 29.40
CA LEU A 69 0.64 11.35 28.53
C LEU A 69 0.79 10.73 27.13
N GLU A 70 2.02 10.60 26.65
CA GLU A 70 2.30 9.99 25.35
C GLU A 70 3.51 9.08 25.44
N GLN A 71 3.33 7.82 25.05
CA GLN A 71 4.39 6.82 25.07
C GLN A 71 5.28 6.99 23.83
N PRO A 72 6.60 7.14 23.99
CA PRO A 72 7.53 7.33 22.86
C PRO A 72 7.45 6.20 21.82
N GLN A 73 7.26 4.97 22.28
CA GLN A 73 7.13 3.78 21.44
C GLN A 73 5.86 3.84 20.58
N GLY A 74 4.75 4.32 21.17
CA GLY A 74 3.49 4.53 20.46
C GLY A 74 3.60 5.63 19.40
N ARG A 75 4.37 6.70 19.69
CA ARG A 75 4.68 7.77 18.72
C ARG A 75 5.41 7.23 17.51
N GLY A 76 6.48 6.49 17.73
CA GLY A 76 7.30 5.91 16.67
C GLY A 76 6.50 4.96 15.79
N TYR A 77 5.70 4.08 16.41
CA TYR A 77 4.82 3.18 15.66
C TYR A 77 3.77 3.93 14.85
N ARG A 78 3.15 4.98 15.39
CA ARG A 78 2.19 5.84 14.67
C ARG A 78 2.84 6.50 13.47
N GLY A 79 4.04 7.07 13.62
CA GLY A 79 4.79 7.67 12.51
C GLY A 79 5.11 6.66 11.41
N PHE A 80 5.53 5.44 11.78
CA PHE A 80 5.74 4.35 10.82
C PHE A 80 4.43 3.93 10.12
N HIS A 81 3.36 3.74 10.88
CA HIS A 81 2.07 3.29 10.38
C HIS A 81 1.39 4.31 9.46
N GLU A 82 1.46 5.60 9.81
CA GLU A 82 0.88 6.68 9.01
C GLU A 82 1.78 7.10 7.85
N GLY A 83 3.09 6.86 7.93
CA GLY A 83 4.07 7.24 6.92
C GLY A 83 4.45 6.08 5.99
N ALA A 84 5.33 5.22 6.48
CA ALA A 84 6.03 4.20 5.68
C ALA A 84 5.15 2.99 5.32
N LEU A 85 4.33 2.51 6.25
CA LEU A 85 3.58 1.26 6.07
C LEU A 85 2.67 1.26 4.82
N PRO A 86 1.87 2.31 4.53
CA PRO A 86 0.99 2.31 3.36
C PRO A 86 1.78 2.44 2.05
N TRP A 87 2.95 3.09 2.07
CA TRP A 87 3.84 3.15 0.91
C TRP A 87 4.43 1.78 0.58
N ILE A 88 4.96 1.09 1.59
CA ILE A 88 5.50 -0.27 1.43
C ILE A 88 4.40 -1.23 0.95
N GLY A 89 3.23 -1.19 1.59
CA GLY A 89 2.08 -2.01 1.21
C GLY A 89 1.59 -1.73 -0.21
N GLY A 90 1.53 -0.45 -0.60
CA GLY A 90 1.10 -0.04 -1.94
C GLY A 90 2.07 -0.52 -3.03
N ILE A 91 3.38 -0.36 -2.80
CA ILE A 91 4.43 -0.85 -3.70
C ILE A 91 4.39 -2.38 -3.79
N ALA A 92 4.21 -3.09 -2.68
CA ALA A 92 4.16 -4.56 -2.70
C ALA A 92 2.97 -5.07 -3.53
N ILE A 93 1.78 -4.50 -3.35
CA ILE A 93 0.56 -4.91 -4.08
C ILE A 93 0.70 -4.57 -5.56
N LEU A 94 1.01 -3.31 -5.90
CA LEU A 94 1.15 -2.89 -7.29
C LEU A 94 2.31 -3.59 -8.00
N GLY A 95 3.44 -3.79 -7.29
CA GLY A 95 4.59 -4.51 -7.80
C GLY A 95 4.27 -5.97 -8.12
N MET A 96 3.52 -6.66 -7.25
CA MET A 96 3.08 -8.04 -7.52
C MET A 96 2.13 -8.10 -8.72
N LEU A 97 1.17 -7.18 -8.83
CA LEU A 97 0.27 -7.12 -9.98
C LEU A 97 1.03 -6.85 -11.28
N ALA A 98 1.99 -5.92 -11.27
CA ALA A 98 2.83 -5.63 -12.41
C ALA A 98 3.69 -6.86 -12.81
N LEU A 99 4.24 -7.58 -11.83
CA LEU A 99 5.01 -8.80 -12.07
C LEU A 99 4.14 -9.90 -12.71
N LEU A 100 2.93 -10.12 -12.20
CA LEU A 100 1.98 -11.08 -12.79
C LEU A 100 1.57 -10.70 -14.21
N ALA A 101 1.32 -9.41 -14.47
CA ALA A 101 1.02 -8.91 -15.80
C ALA A 101 2.20 -9.09 -16.76
N ALA A 102 3.42 -8.75 -16.32
CA ALA A 102 4.64 -8.94 -17.10
C ALA A 102 4.87 -10.44 -17.41
N PHE A 103 4.70 -11.31 -16.41
CA PHE A 103 4.78 -12.76 -16.59
C PHE A 103 3.79 -13.24 -17.67
N TYR A 104 2.54 -12.79 -17.60
CA TYR A 104 1.52 -13.16 -18.58
C TYR A 104 1.87 -12.67 -19.99
N LEU A 105 2.43 -11.47 -20.14
CA LEU A 105 2.81 -10.92 -21.45
C LEU A 105 4.04 -11.62 -22.06
N VAL A 106 4.98 -12.07 -21.22
CA VAL A 106 6.20 -12.76 -21.68
C VAL A 106 5.94 -14.21 -22.06
N TRP A 107 5.24 -14.96 -21.20
CA TRP A 107 5.02 -16.41 -21.42
C TRP A 107 3.69 -16.73 -22.12
N GLY A 108 2.75 -15.78 -22.17
CA GLY A 108 1.44 -16.00 -22.76
C GLY A 108 0.56 -16.95 -21.95
N ARG A 109 -0.54 -17.42 -22.58
CA ARG A 109 -1.50 -18.34 -21.94
C ARG A 109 -0.99 -19.78 -22.03
N VAL A 110 -0.81 -20.43 -20.88
CA VAL A 110 -0.59 -21.88 -20.80
C VAL A 110 -1.83 -22.59 -21.33
N ARG A 111 -1.71 -23.20 -22.51
CA ARG A 111 -2.77 -24.01 -23.12
C ARG A 111 -2.64 -25.44 -22.65
N THR A 112 -3.77 -26.11 -22.48
CA THR A 112 -3.81 -27.56 -22.30
C THR A 112 -3.26 -28.23 -23.56
N HIS A 113 -2.30 -29.14 -23.40
CA HIS A 113 -1.63 -29.79 -24.53
C HIS A 113 -2.56 -30.74 -25.30
N SER A 114 -3.57 -31.29 -24.61
CA SER A 114 -4.54 -32.24 -25.16
C SER A 114 -5.95 -31.64 -25.20
N PRO A 115 -6.77 -32.00 -26.21
CA PRO A 115 -8.23 -31.83 -26.15
C PRO A 115 -8.83 -32.48 -24.90
N SER A 116 -9.94 -31.93 -24.39
CA SER A 116 -10.67 -32.50 -23.25
C SER A 116 -11.22 -33.88 -23.59
N SER A 117 -10.89 -34.90 -22.80
CA SER A 117 -11.22 -36.31 -23.05
C SER A 117 -12.70 -36.68 -22.86
N GLY A 118 -13.59 -35.71 -22.56
CA GLY A 118 -15.03 -35.92 -22.33
C GLY A 118 -15.37 -36.70 -21.04
N VAL A 119 -14.40 -37.35 -20.43
CA VAL A 119 -14.53 -38.11 -19.18
C VAL A 119 -14.12 -37.22 -18.02
N THR A 120 -15.03 -37.03 -17.06
CA THR A 120 -14.74 -36.34 -15.80
C THR A 120 -14.27 -37.35 -14.75
N ILE A 121 -13.25 -36.97 -13.99
CA ILE A 121 -12.82 -37.72 -12.80
C ILE A 121 -13.08 -36.87 -11.56
N LEU A 122 -13.43 -37.51 -10.45
CA LEU A 122 -13.49 -36.83 -9.16
C LEU A 122 -12.07 -36.52 -8.71
N ARG A 123 -11.60 -35.30 -8.99
CA ARG A 123 -10.25 -34.86 -8.61
C ARG A 123 -10.14 -34.45 -7.14
N PHE A 124 -11.21 -33.84 -6.63
CA PHE A 124 -11.27 -33.32 -5.26
C PHE A 124 -12.59 -33.70 -4.61
N ASP A 125 -12.52 -34.23 -3.39
CA ASP A 125 -13.67 -34.61 -2.58
C ASP A 125 -14.45 -33.38 -2.08
N VAL A 126 -15.69 -33.59 -1.63
CA VAL A 126 -16.54 -32.52 -1.08
C VAL A 126 -15.91 -31.88 0.15
N LEU A 127 -15.30 -32.66 1.05
CA LEU A 127 -14.65 -32.12 2.25
C LEU A 127 -13.43 -31.26 1.90
N GLU A 128 -12.62 -31.69 0.92
CA GLU A 128 -11.45 -30.93 0.46
C GLU A 128 -11.86 -29.56 -0.11
N ARG A 129 -12.94 -29.53 -0.91
CA ARG A 129 -13.49 -28.27 -1.43
C ARG A 129 -14.03 -27.41 -0.31
N PHE A 130 -14.71 -27.98 0.68
CA PHE A 130 -15.24 -27.22 1.81
C PHE A 130 -14.12 -26.54 2.61
N VAL A 131 -13.08 -27.29 2.99
CA VAL A 131 -11.91 -26.74 3.69
C VAL A 131 -11.23 -25.64 2.88
N HIS A 132 -11.08 -25.86 1.56
CA HIS A 132 -10.53 -24.86 0.66
C HIS A 132 -11.39 -23.59 0.63
N TRP A 133 -12.71 -23.71 0.50
CA TRP A 133 -13.62 -22.56 0.46
C TRP A 133 -13.62 -21.77 1.78
N VAL A 134 -13.63 -22.45 2.92
CA VAL A 134 -13.56 -21.79 4.23
C VAL A 134 -12.24 -21.03 4.36
N THR A 135 -11.12 -21.66 4.01
CA THR A 135 -9.80 -21.03 4.10
C THR A 135 -9.66 -19.86 3.12
N ALA A 136 -10.13 -20.03 1.88
CA ALA A 136 -10.13 -18.98 0.87
C ALA A 136 -10.99 -17.78 1.32
N ALA A 137 -12.18 -18.04 1.85
CA ALA A 137 -13.05 -16.99 2.37
C ALA A 137 -12.40 -16.25 3.57
N SER A 138 -11.80 -16.97 4.52
CA SER A 138 -11.07 -16.37 5.62
C SER A 138 -9.91 -15.50 5.12
N PHE A 139 -9.15 -15.98 4.14
CA PHE A 139 -8.05 -15.21 3.55
C PHE A 139 -8.55 -13.93 2.87
N VAL A 140 -9.65 -14.00 2.11
CA VAL A 140 -10.25 -12.83 1.46
C VAL A 140 -10.74 -11.81 2.48
N VAL A 141 -11.44 -12.26 3.53
CA VAL A 141 -11.91 -11.36 4.60
C VAL A 141 -10.72 -10.68 5.29
N LEU A 142 -9.68 -11.43 5.64
CA LEU A 142 -8.46 -10.89 6.26
C LEU A 142 -7.71 -9.93 5.33
N ALA A 143 -7.65 -10.21 4.04
CA ALA A 143 -7.03 -9.32 3.06
C ALA A 143 -7.79 -8.00 2.94
N ILE A 144 -9.13 -8.05 2.89
CA ILE A 144 -9.97 -6.86 2.82
C ILE A 144 -9.87 -6.04 4.12
N THR A 145 -9.92 -6.69 5.29
CA THR A 145 -9.78 -5.98 6.58
C THR A 145 -8.39 -5.40 6.77
N GLY A 146 -7.33 -6.12 6.40
CA GLY A 146 -5.96 -5.61 6.42
C GLY A 146 -5.77 -4.41 5.48
N LEU A 147 -6.34 -4.48 4.27
CA LEU A 147 -6.32 -3.37 3.32
C LEU A 147 -7.09 -2.16 3.88
N ASN A 148 -8.25 -2.38 4.49
CA ASN A 148 -9.03 -1.34 5.16
C ASN A 148 -8.25 -0.73 6.34
N TYR A 149 -7.55 -1.53 7.14
CA TYR A 149 -6.76 -1.04 8.27
C TYR A 149 -5.63 -0.10 7.84
N VAL A 150 -4.86 -0.49 6.82
CA VAL A 150 -3.69 0.29 6.36
C VAL A 150 -4.12 1.51 5.52
N PHE A 151 -5.15 1.35 4.69
CA PHE A 151 -5.52 2.35 3.68
C PHE A 151 -6.86 3.03 3.91
N GLY A 152 -7.67 2.60 4.87
CA GLY A 152 -9.04 3.06 5.09
C GLY A 152 -9.13 4.57 5.27
N LYS A 153 -8.25 5.18 6.09
CA LYS A 153 -8.20 6.64 6.23
C LYS A 153 -7.92 7.36 4.90
N ARG A 154 -7.07 6.80 4.04
CA ARG A 154 -6.63 7.46 2.81
C ARG A 154 -7.60 7.24 1.64
N LEU A 155 -8.23 6.08 1.57
CA LEU A 155 -9.14 5.73 0.47
C LEU A 155 -10.62 5.92 0.82
N LEU A 156 -11.05 5.66 2.06
CA LEU A 156 -12.47 5.71 2.44
C LEU A 156 -12.91 7.07 2.95
N MET A 157 -12.07 7.76 3.74
CA MET A 157 -12.39 9.10 4.26
C MET A 157 -12.76 10.10 3.14
N PRO A 158 -12.02 10.21 2.01
CA PRO A 158 -12.42 11.13 0.94
C PRO A 158 -13.66 10.67 0.16
N VAL A 159 -14.06 9.39 0.26
CA VAL A 159 -15.20 8.83 -0.49
C VAL A 159 -16.50 8.92 0.32
N ILE A 160 -16.42 8.79 1.64
CA ILE A 160 -17.59 8.70 2.53
C ILE A 160 -17.86 10.04 3.25
N GLY A 161 -16.86 10.92 3.37
CA GLY A 161 -16.96 12.19 4.08
C GLY A 161 -16.41 12.11 5.50
#